data_AF-A0AAD3XY04-F1
#
_entry.id   AF-A0AAD3XY04-F1
#
_cell.length_a   1.000
_cell.length_b   1.000
_cell.length_c   1.000
_cell.angle_alpha   90.00
_cell.angle_beta   90.00
_cell.angle_gamma   90.00
#
_symmetry.space_group_name_H-M   'P 1'
#
loop_
_entity.id
_entity.type
_entity.pdbx_description
1 polymer ?
#
loop_
_entity_poly.entity_id
_entity_poly.type
_entity_poly.pdbx_seq_one_letter_code
_entity_poly.pdbx_strand_id
1 'polypeptide(L)'
;MRPDLELHHYMAGQAEIDGGHYGFNFPARSEFPAIQSYCSDSSLDASRIPETAEARAIAALRNHKHAEKRRRERINYHLDRLRALLPCNPKTNKATLLAKVVQRVRELKQQASQVTELEYLPSETDDFAAHANHAASDDGKLKLKASLCCDDRADLFSDLIDALNSLQLKVVRAEMSTLGGRIRNVLILSGETDQCQGHECAAFLHNALKNIIERSKASERAKRRRRLDPINIS
;
A
#
# COMPACT_ATOMS: atom_id res chain seq x y z
N MET A 1 -8.09 -65.38 -27.41
CA MET A 1 -8.14 -63.91 -27.30
C MET A 1 -6.87 -63.36 -27.93
N ARG A 2 -7.01 -62.63 -29.04
CA ARG A 2 -5.90 -62.04 -29.81
C ARG A 2 -5.60 -60.63 -29.28
N PRO A 3 -4.34 -60.19 -29.23
CA PRO A 3 -3.98 -58.79 -29.39
C PRO A 3 -3.32 -58.53 -30.75
N ASP A 4 -3.47 -57.30 -31.21
CA ASP A 4 -3.14 -56.74 -32.53
C ASP A 4 -1.65 -56.76 -32.92
N LEU A 5 -1.43 -56.95 -34.24
CA LEU A 5 -0.25 -56.55 -35.03
C LEU A 5 -0.39 -55.05 -35.38
N GLU A 6 0.62 -54.19 -35.14
CA GLU A 6 1.66 -53.73 -36.11
C GLU A 6 1.05 -52.94 -37.32
N LEU A 7 1.53 -51.80 -37.84
CA LEU A 7 2.81 -51.08 -37.79
C LEU A 7 2.69 -49.76 -38.61
N HIS A 8 3.59 -48.79 -38.34
CA HIS A 8 4.19 -47.79 -39.28
C HIS A 8 3.34 -46.68 -39.93
N HIS A 9 3.82 -45.49 -40.34
CA HIS A 9 5.05 -44.64 -40.30
C HIS A 9 4.65 -43.46 -41.25
N TYR A 10 4.92 -42.16 -41.06
CA TYR A 10 6.16 -41.45 -41.41
C TYR A 10 5.83 -39.93 -41.60
N MET A 11 6.68 -39.07 -41.03
CA MET A 11 7.24 -37.75 -41.45
C MET A 11 6.55 -36.91 -42.59
N ALA A 12 6.60 -35.57 -42.70
CA ALA A 12 7.42 -34.48 -42.15
C ALA A 12 6.86 -33.10 -42.57
N GLY A 13 7.32 -32.02 -41.90
CA GLY A 13 7.55 -30.66 -42.45
C GLY A 13 6.33 -29.76 -42.64
N GLN A 14 6.34 -28.44 -42.47
CA GLN A 14 7.41 -27.44 -42.29
C GLN A 14 6.91 -26.28 -41.41
N ALA A 15 7.86 -25.59 -40.79
CA ALA A 15 7.69 -24.31 -40.13
C ALA A 15 7.56 -23.18 -41.15
N GLU A 16 6.76 -22.16 -40.83
CA GLU A 16 7.03 -20.78 -41.25
C GLU A 16 6.73 -19.84 -40.08
N ILE A 17 7.78 -19.12 -39.68
CA ILE A 17 7.76 -17.95 -38.82
C ILE A 17 7.64 -16.77 -39.78
N ASP A 18 6.69 -15.88 -39.56
CA ASP A 18 6.90 -14.49 -39.98
C ASP A 18 6.38 -13.52 -38.91
N GLY A 19 7.23 -12.55 -38.62
CA GLY A 19 7.06 -11.52 -37.61
C GLY A 19 6.54 -10.23 -38.22
N GLY A 20 5.84 -9.43 -37.42
CA GLY A 20 5.42 -8.09 -37.83
C GLY A 20 4.91 -7.33 -36.63
N HIS A 21 5.57 -6.21 -36.32
CA HIS A 21 5.64 -5.58 -35.01
C HIS A 21 5.37 -4.08 -35.14
N TYR A 22 4.15 -3.61 -34.89
CA TYR A 22 3.85 -2.16 -34.70
C TYR A 22 2.44 -2.09 -34.06
N GLY A 23 2.14 -1.37 -32.99
CA GLY A 23 2.60 -0.06 -32.57
C GLY A 23 1.38 0.86 -32.44
N PHE A 24 0.97 1.16 -31.20
CA PHE A 24 0.17 2.32 -30.71
C PHE A 24 -0.91 2.99 -31.60
N ASN A 25 -2.16 3.05 -31.12
CA ASN A 25 -2.75 4.27 -30.54
C ASN A 25 -4.25 4.12 -30.21
N PHE A 26 -4.62 4.48 -28.98
CA PHE A 26 -5.98 4.90 -28.64
C PHE A 26 -6.18 6.36 -29.08
N PRO A 27 -7.34 6.68 -29.67
CA PRO A 27 -8.02 7.88 -29.21
C PRO A 27 -9.48 7.60 -28.83
N ALA A 28 -9.91 8.38 -27.85
CA ALA A 28 -11.23 8.37 -27.27
C ALA A 28 -12.30 8.95 -28.24
N ARG A 29 -13.48 8.33 -28.19
CA ARG A 29 -14.82 8.95 -28.17
C ARG A 29 -15.18 9.91 -29.31
N SER A 30 -16.05 9.45 -30.22
CA SER A 30 -17.42 9.96 -30.38
C SER A 30 -18.17 9.24 -31.52
N GLU A 31 -19.47 9.11 -31.32
CA GLU A 31 -20.53 8.90 -32.33
C GLU A 31 -20.78 7.47 -32.85
N PHE A 32 -21.85 6.89 -32.31
CA PHE A 32 -22.61 5.80 -32.91
C PHE A 32 -23.33 6.27 -34.17
N PRO A 33 -23.32 5.47 -35.24
CA PRO A 33 -24.49 5.30 -36.09
C PRO A 33 -25.11 3.92 -35.83
N ALA A 34 -26.42 3.90 -35.64
CA ALA A 34 -27.22 2.68 -35.56
C ALA A 34 -27.01 1.83 -36.82
N ILE A 35 -26.41 0.65 -36.68
CA ILE A 35 -26.43 -0.35 -37.74
C ILE A 35 -27.76 -1.07 -37.64
N GLN A 36 -28.62 -0.78 -38.61
CA GLN A 36 -29.88 -1.44 -38.88
C GLN A 36 -29.71 -2.96 -38.84
N SER A 37 -30.54 -3.60 -38.02
CA SER A 37 -30.78 -5.04 -38.04
C SER A 37 -31.48 -5.38 -39.35
N TYR A 38 -30.71 -5.72 -40.37
CA TYR A 38 -31.23 -6.43 -41.53
C TYR A 38 -31.39 -7.90 -41.16
N CYS A 39 -32.58 -8.27 -40.68
CA CYS A 39 -33.03 -9.64 -40.72
C CYS A 39 -33.26 -9.99 -42.20
N SER A 40 -32.25 -10.57 -42.85
CA SER A 40 -32.43 -11.13 -44.19
C SER A 40 -33.25 -12.41 -44.06
N ASP A 41 -34.55 -12.26 -44.30
CA ASP A 41 -35.48 -13.32 -44.62
C ASP A 41 -34.95 -14.04 -45.87
N SER A 42 -34.53 -15.30 -45.73
CA SER A 42 -34.16 -16.15 -46.85
C SER A 42 -35.16 -17.28 -46.95
N SER A 43 -36.00 -17.12 -47.96
CA SER A 43 -36.99 -18.02 -48.51
C SER A 43 -36.62 -19.49 -48.44
N LEU A 44 -37.65 -20.29 -48.12
CA LEU A 44 -37.71 -21.73 -48.25
C LEU A 44 -37.21 -22.19 -49.63
N ASP A 45 -36.07 -22.88 -49.65
CA ASP A 45 -35.76 -23.87 -50.67
C ASP A 45 -35.42 -25.19 -49.98
N ALA A 46 -36.11 -26.23 -50.42
CA ALA A 46 -36.20 -27.54 -49.79
C ALA A 46 -35.01 -28.41 -50.22
N SER A 47 -33.88 -28.25 -49.54
CA SER A 47 -32.83 -29.28 -49.44
C SER A 47 -31.79 -28.94 -48.35
N ARG A 48 -32.26 -28.57 -47.14
CA ARG A 48 -31.38 -28.44 -45.96
C ARG A 48 -31.16 -29.81 -45.32
N ILE A 49 -30.01 -30.41 -45.63
CA ILE A 49 -29.35 -31.43 -44.82
C ILE A 49 -29.26 -30.89 -43.37
N PRO A 50 -29.44 -31.71 -42.30
CA PRO A 50 -29.46 -31.28 -40.89
C PRO A 50 -28.12 -30.71 -40.33
N GLU A 51 -27.24 -30.19 -41.18
CA GLU A 51 -25.90 -29.71 -40.83
C GLU A 51 -25.88 -28.41 -40.01
N THR A 52 -27.00 -27.72 -39.80
CA THR A 52 -26.97 -26.37 -39.19
C THR A 52 -27.21 -26.32 -37.68
N ALA A 53 -27.96 -27.26 -37.11
CA ALA A 53 -28.19 -27.32 -35.66
C ALA A 53 -27.07 -28.10 -34.96
N GLU A 54 -26.68 -29.23 -35.54
CA GLU A 54 -25.61 -30.08 -35.04
C GLU A 54 -24.24 -29.39 -35.15
N ALA A 55 -23.93 -28.70 -36.25
CA ALA A 55 -22.69 -27.94 -36.35
C ALA A 55 -22.62 -26.79 -35.33
N ARG A 56 -23.74 -26.11 -35.05
CA ARG A 56 -23.82 -25.09 -33.99
C ARG A 56 -23.61 -25.70 -32.60
N ALA A 57 -24.21 -26.86 -32.33
CA ALA A 57 -24.01 -27.59 -31.08
C ALA A 57 -22.53 -28.02 -30.90
N ILE A 58 -21.90 -28.53 -31.96
CA ILE A 58 -20.48 -28.91 -31.94
C ILE A 58 -19.58 -27.68 -31.74
N ALA A 59 -19.88 -26.56 -32.40
CA ALA A 59 -19.15 -25.30 -32.23
C ALA A 59 -19.29 -24.76 -30.80
N ALA A 60 -20.49 -24.83 -30.20
CA ALA A 60 -20.75 -24.44 -28.83
C ALA A 60 -19.96 -25.30 -27.83
N LEU A 61 -19.93 -26.64 -28.01
CA LEU A 61 -19.14 -27.55 -27.18
C LEU A 61 -17.64 -27.25 -27.26
N ARG A 62 -17.13 -26.97 -28.46
CA ARG A 62 -15.72 -26.57 -28.66
C ARG A 62 -15.43 -25.26 -27.93
N ASN A 63 -16.29 -24.26 -28.07
CA ASN A 63 -16.14 -22.98 -27.37
C ASN A 63 -16.14 -23.19 -25.86
N HIS A 64 -17.09 -23.96 -25.31
CA HIS A 64 -17.16 -24.29 -23.90
C HIS A 64 -15.88 -24.98 -23.39
N LYS A 65 -15.37 -25.97 -24.13
CA LYS A 65 -14.11 -26.66 -23.82
C LYS A 65 -12.92 -25.69 -23.81
N HIS A 66 -12.84 -24.81 -24.80
CA HIS A 66 -11.80 -23.77 -24.85
C HIS A 66 -11.93 -22.76 -23.71
N ALA A 67 -13.16 -22.35 -23.35
CA ALA A 67 -13.41 -21.45 -22.24
C ALA A 67 -12.97 -22.07 -20.90
N GLU A 68 -13.31 -23.34 -20.65
CA GLU A 68 -12.89 -24.06 -19.45
C GLU A 68 -11.36 -24.27 -19.40
N LYS A 69 -10.72 -24.58 -20.53
CA LYS A 69 -9.26 -24.65 -20.61
C LYS A 69 -8.62 -23.32 -20.18
N ARG A 70 -9.07 -22.20 -20.74
CA ARG A 70 -8.58 -20.86 -20.37
C ARG A 70 -8.83 -20.54 -18.90
N ARG A 71 -9.97 -20.96 -18.33
CA ARG A 71 -10.25 -20.79 -16.89
C ARG A 71 -9.21 -21.52 -16.04
N ARG A 72 -8.90 -22.78 -16.38
CA ARG A 72 -7.89 -23.59 -15.68
C ARG A 72 -6.49 -23.01 -15.79
N GLU A 73 -6.12 -22.53 -16.98
CA GLU A 73 -4.83 -21.85 -17.22
C GLU A 73 -4.68 -20.62 -16.32
N ARG A 74 -5.70 -19.74 -16.25
CA ARG A 74 -5.67 -18.58 -15.35
C ARG A 74 -5.53 -18.97 -13.88
N ILE A 75 -6.27 -19.99 -13.44
CA ILE A 75 -6.18 -20.48 -12.05
C ILE A 75 -4.77 -21.01 -11.75
N ASN A 76 -4.20 -21.82 -12.64
CA ASN A 76 -2.87 -22.36 -12.43
C ASN A 76 -1.80 -21.26 -12.43
N TYR A 77 -1.92 -20.26 -13.33
CA TYR A 77 -1.07 -19.08 -13.33
C TYR A 77 -1.04 -18.37 -11.96
N HIS A 78 -2.21 -18.14 -11.35
CA HIS A 78 -2.27 -17.51 -10.03
C HIS A 78 -1.67 -18.40 -8.93
N LEU A 79 -1.88 -19.72 -8.98
CA LEU A 79 -1.26 -20.65 -8.03
C LEU A 79 0.27 -20.63 -8.15
N ASP A 80 0.80 -20.58 -9.37
CA ASP A 80 2.25 -20.49 -9.60
C ASP A 80 2.81 -19.14 -9.11
N ARG A 81 2.08 -18.05 -9.30
CA ARG A 81 2.45 -16.75 -8.74
C ARG A 81 2.48 -16.78 -7.21
N LEU A 82 1.53 -17.46 -6.57
CA LEU A 82 1.53 -17.63 -5.11
C LEU A 82 2.73 -18.46 -4.62
N ARG A 83 3.14 -19.50 -5.36
CA ARG A 83 4.37 -20.26 -5.03
C ARG A 83 5.62 -19.39 -5.11
N ALA A 84 5.72 -18.51 -6.11
CA ALA A 84 6.87 -17.63 -6.29
C ALA A 84 6.98 -16.55 -5.20
N LEU A 85 5.86 -16.11 -4.62
CA LEU A 85 5.84 -15.08 -3.57
C LEU A 85 6.06 -15.63 -2.17
N LEU A 86 5.86 -16.93 -1.96
CA LEU A 86 5.98 -17.57 -0.66
C LEU A 86 7.30 -18.31 -0.53
N PRO A 87 7.90 -18.35 0.67
CA PRO A 87 8.96 -19.30 0.98
C PRO A 87 8.34 -20.71 1.11
N CYS A 88 8.01 -21.34 -0.02
CA CYS A 88 7.47 -22.68 -0.07
C CYS A 88 8.11 -23.51 -1.18
N ASN A 89 8.13 -24.83 -1.00
CA ASN A 89 8.69 -25.75 -1.98
C ASN A 89 7.82 -25.73 -3.27
N PRO A 90 8.41 -25.70 -4.47
CA PRO A 90 7.66 -25.67 -5.73
C PRO A 90 6.69 -26.86 -5.91
N LYS A 91 6.91 -27.98 -5.20
CA LYS A 91 6.07 -29.18 -5.23
C LYS A 91 4.92 -29.18 -4.22
N THR A 92 4.64 -28.08 -3.53
CA THR A 92 3.50 -28.03 -2.60
C THR A 92 2.16 -28.22 -3.33
N ASN A 93 1.33 -29.12 -2.80
CA ASN A 93 -0.03 -29.32 -3.27
C ASN A 93 -0.88 -28.04 -3.12
N LYS A 94 -2.00 -27.95 -3.85
CA LYS A 94 -2.83 -26.74 -3.92
C LYS A 94 -3.46 -26.35 -2.56
N ALA A 95 -3.92 -27.33 -1.79
CA ALA A 95 -4.58 -27.07 -0.50
C ALA A 95 -3.58 -26.52 0.53
N THR A 96 -2.41 -27.15 0.65
CA THR A 96 -1.32 -26.70 1.51
C THR A 96 -0.78 -25.35 1.08
N LEU A 97 -0.68 -25.08 -0.22
CA LEU A 97 -0.31 -23.74 -0.72
C LEU A 97 -1.27 -22.67 -0.22
N LEU A 98 -2.59 -22.87 -0.39
CA LEU A 98 -3.59 -21.90 0.05
C LEU A 98 -3.58 -21.71 1.58
N ALA A 99 -3.41 -22.78 2.36
CA ALA A 99 -3.26 -22.68 3.82
C ALA A 99 -2.04 -21.82 4.21
N LYS A 100 -0.89 -22.02 3.53
CA LYS A 100 0.31 -21.22 3.75
C LYS A 100 0.13 -19.75 3.34
N VAL A 101 -0.61 -19.47 2.26
CA VAL A 101 -0.94 -18.09 1.87
C VAL A 101 -1.72 -17.39 2.99
N VAL A 102 -2.78 -18.03 3.50
CA VAL A 102 -3.60 -17.46 4.58
C VAL A 102 -2.77 -17.23 5.83
N GLN A 103 -1.93 -18.20 6.20
CA GLN A 103 -1.03 -18.09 7.34
C GLN A 103 -0.06 -16.91 7.18
N ARG A 104 0.60 -16.79 6.02
CA ARG A 104 1.54 -15.69 5.76
C ARG A 104 0.85 -14.33 5.78
N VAL A 105 -0.36 -14.21 5.24
CA VAL A 105 -1.13 -12.96 5.30
C VAL A 105 -1.46 -12.58 6.74
N ARG A 106 -1.81 -13.56 7.59
CA ARG A 106 -2.04 -13.31 9.03
C ARG A 106 -0.78 -12.88 9.75
N GLU A 107 0.34 -13.57 9.50
CA GLU A 107 1.64 -13.20 10.04
C GLU A 107 2.06 -11.80 9.63
N LEU A 108 1.93 -11.45 8.34
CA LEU A 108 2.26 -10.11 7.85
C LEU A 108 1.36 -9.03 8.48
N LYS A 109 0.06 -9.30 8.63
CA LYS A 109 -0.86 -8.40 9.34
C LYS A 109 -0.47 -8.24 10.81
N GLN A 110 -0.09 -9.35 11.47
CA GLN A 110 0.34 -9.33 12.86
C GLN A 110 1.66 -8.56 13.01
N GLN A 111 2.65 -8.82 12.16
CA GLN A 111 3.91 -8.08 12.13
C GLN A 111 3.66 -6.59 11.92
N ALA A 112 2.88 -6.21 10.91
CA ALA A 112 2.52 -4.82 10.68
C ALA A 112 1.79 -4.17 11.88
N SER A 113 0.98 -4.93 12.63
CA SER A 113 0.32 -4.43 13.85
C SER A 113 1.23 -4.34 15.07
N GLN A 114 2.24 -5.22 15.16
CA GLN A 114 3.19 -5.29 16.28
C GLN A 114 4.40 -4.38 16.08
N VAL A 115 4.59 -3.86 14.87
CA VAL A 115 5.53 -2.78 14.60
C VAL A 115 4.99 -1.52 15.32
N THR A 116 5.24 -1.46 16.62
CA THR A 116 5.13 -0.29 17.50
C THR A 116 6.02 0.85 16.99
N GLU A 117 6.89 0.59 16.01
CA GLU A 117 7.68 1.59 15.31
C GLU A 117 6.81 2.68 14.69
N LEU A 118 5.54 2.45 14.32
CA LEU A 118 4.66 3.55 13.87
C LEU A 118 4.46 4.64 14.92
N GLU A 119 4.52 4.32 16.22
CA GLU A 119 4.46 5.35 17.27
C GLU A 119 5.72 6.22 17.27
N TYR A 120 6.85 5.67 16.84
CA TYR A 120 8.13 6.34 16.83
C TYR A 120 8.47 6.92 15.47
N LEU A 121 7.88 6.46 14.37
CA LEU A 121 8.17 6.94 13.02
C LEU A 121 7.59 8.33 12.78
N PRO A 122 8.33 9.24 12.14
CA PRO A 122 7.81 10.53 11.79
C PRO A 122 6.63 10.39 10.81
N SER A 123 5.54 11.10 11.10
CA SER A 123 4.39 11.24 10.18
C SER A 123 4.77 12.12 8.99
N GLU A 124 3.92 12.21 7.95
CA GLU A 124 4.10 13.17 6.86
C GLU A 124 3.65 14.59 7.23
N THR A 125 2.83 14.74 8.27
CA THR A 125 2.30 16.03 8.76
C THR A 125 2.79 16.38 10.15
N ASP A 126 2.81 17.66 10.52
CA ASP A 126 3.09 18.07 11.90
C ASP A 126 2.02 17.49 12.84
N ASP A 127 2.45 16.84 13.91
CA ASP A 127 1.57 16.36 14.97
C ASP A 127 2.24 16.51 16.34
N PHE A 128 1.42 16.60 17.38
CA PHE A 128 1.90 16.67 18.75
C PHE A 128 0.82 16.19 19.71
N ALA A 129 1.24 15.63 20.84
CA ALA A 129 0.33 15.21 21.90
C ALA A 129 1.01 15.35 23.27
N ALA A 130 0.20 15.59 24.30
CA ALA A 130 0.65 15.57 25.68
C ALA A 130 -0.43 14.90 26.53
N HIS A 131 -0.03 13.89 27.29
CA HIS A 131 -0.92 13.08 28.13
C HIS A 131 -0.30 12.93 29.52
N ALA A 132 -1.09 13.26 30.55
CA ALA A 132 -0.73 12.92 31.92
C ALA A 132 -1.13 11.48 32.22
N ASN A 133 -0.19 10.68 32.72
CA ASN A 133 -0.50 9.34 33.21
C ASN A 133 -0.85 9.45 34.70
N HIS A 134 -2.14 9.29 35.02
CA HIS A 134 -2.65 9.26 36.40
C HIS A 134 -2.56 7.89 37.06
N ALA A 135 -1.86 6.93 36.46
CA ALA A 135 -1.54 5.70 37.17
C ALA A 135 -0.58 6.07 38.28
N ALA A 136 -1.02 5.90 39.54
CA ALA A 136 -0.19 6.05 40.72
C ALA A 136 1.07 5.20 40.54
N SER A 137 2.13 5.82 40.05
CA SER A 137 3.46 5.22 40.04
C SER A 137 3.82 5.03 41.51
N ASP A 138 4.47 3.91 41.82
CA ASP A 138 4.94 3.54 43.16
C ASP A 138 5.74 4.68 43.86
N ASP A 139 6.27 5.62 43.08
CA ASP A 139 7.05 6.79 43.49
C ASP A 139 6.23 8.07 43.84
N GLY A 140 4.91 8.10 43.63
CA GLY A 140 4.07 9.29 43.90
C GLY A 140 4.30 10.51 42.99
N LYS A 141 5.28 10.48 42.09
CA LYS A 141 5.65 11.61 41.21
C LYS A 141 4.84 11.64 39.91
N LEU A 142 4.48 12.84 39.47
CA LEU A 142 3.81 13.09 38.19
C LEU A 142 4.66 12.59 37.01
N LYS A 143 4.07 11.75 36.15
CA LYS A 143 4.67 11.31 34.88
C LYS A 143 3.79 11.73 33.70
N LEU A 144 4.36 12.49 32.76
CA LEU A 144 3.72 12.87 31.51
C LEU A 144 4.38 12.18 30.34
N LYS A 145 3.59 11.84 29.33
CA LYS A 145 4.08 11.42 28.01
C LYS A 145 3.75 12.51 27.00
N ALA A 146 4.73 12.93 26.23
CA ALA A 146 4.55 13.88 25.15
C ALA A 146 5.16 13.37 23.86
N SER A 147 4.58 13.73 22.73
CA SER A 147 5.11 13.46 21.41
C SER A 147 5.06 14.71 20.54
N LEU A 148 6.04 14.85 19.65
CA LEU A 148 6.17 15.95 18.69
C LEU A 148 6.77 15.41 17.40
N CYS A 149 6.06 15.54 16.28
CA CYS A 149 6.57 15.33 14.93
C CYS A 149 6.58 16.64 14.16
N CYS A 150 7.73 17.02 13.63
CA CYS A 150 7.92 18.24 12.84
C CYS A 150 9.15 18.13 11.93
N ASP A 151 9.49 19.19 11.22
CA ASP A 151 10.71 19.26 10.41
C ASP A 151 11.97 19.26 11.30
N ASP A 152 13.01 18.53 10.86
CA ASP A 152 14.30 18.47 11.55
C ASP A 152 15.09 19.76 11.31
N ARG A 153 15.11 20.62 12.33
CA ARG A 153 15.72 21.96 12.30
C ARG A 153 16.69 22.14 13.46
N ALA A 154 17.75 22.92 13.24
CA ALA A 154 18.82 23.12 14.21
C ALA A 154 18.36 23.77 15.54
N ASP A 155 17.30 24.59 15.51
CA ASP A 155 16.73 25.29 16.67
C ASP A 155 15.67 24.49 17.44
N LEU A 156 15.31 23.27 16.98
CA LEU A 156 14.23 22.49 17.57
C LEU A 156 14.51 22.11 19.02
N PHE A 157 15.70 21.59 19.30
CA PHE A 157 16.04 21.13 20.66
C PHE A 157 16.19 22.29 21.63
N SER A 158 16.71 23.43 21.20
CA SER A 158 16.73 24.63 22.05
C SER A 158 15.32 25.07 22.42
N ASP A 159 14.41 25.17 21.44
CA ASP A 159 13.01 25.53 21.69
C ASP A 159 12.34 24.54 22.65
N LEU A 160 12.60 23.24 22.48
CA LEU A 160 12.04 22.18 23.31
C LEU A 160 12.60 22.21 24.74
N ILE A 161 13.92 22.36 24.90
CA ILE A 161 14.58 22.46 26.21
C ILE A 161 14.06 23.69 26.97
N ASP A 162 13.96 24.84 26.31
CA ASP A 162 13.46 26.07 26.92
C ASP A 162 12.01 25.92 27.37
N ALA A 163 11.16 25.31 26.55
CA ALA A 163 9.77 25.02 26.89
C ALA A 163 9.66 24.09 28.11
N LEU A 164 10.46 23.02 28.16
CA LEU A 164 10.44 22.07 29.29
C LEU A 164 10.94 22.69 30.59
N ASN A 165 12.03 23.47 30.53
CA ASN A 165 12.58 24.19 31.67
C ASN A 165 11.57 25.23 32.21
N SER A 166 10.86 25.93 31.33
CA SER A 166 9.83 26.90 31.74
C SER A 166 8.67 26.28 32.51
N LEU A 167 8.41 24.98 32.28
CA LEU A 167 7.37 24.20 32.93
C LEU A 167 7.88 23.39 34.12
N GLN A 168 9.17 23.51 34.49
CA GLN A 168 9.81 22.70 35.53
C GLN A 168 9.63 21.18 35.29
N LEU A 169 9.73 20.76 34.03
CA LEU A 169 9.63 19.37 33.62
C LEU A 169 11.01 18.81 33.29
N LYS A 170 11.32 17.65 33.87
CA LYS A 170 12.55 16.91 33.58
C LYS A 170 12.29 15.73 32.66
N VAL A 171 13.12 15.56 31.64
CA VAL A 171 13.07 14.39 30.76
C VAL A 171 13.63 13.16 31.49
N VAL A 172 12.80 12.16 31.68
CA VAL A 172 13.17 10.85 32.24
C VAL A 172 13.63 9.92 31.11
N ARG A 173 12.94 9.96 29.97
CA ARG A 173 13.26 9.15 28.79
C ARG A 173 12.91 9.95 27.53
N ALA A 174 13.78 9.88 26.53
CA ALA A 174 13.52 10.42 25.21
C ALA A 174 13.79 9.33 24.18
N GLU A 175 12.85 9.17 23.26
CA GLU A 175 13.01 8.38 22.05
C GLU A 175 12.89 9.32 20.86
N MET A 176 13.84 9.22 19.94
CA MET A 176 13.95 10.12 18.80
C MET A 176 14.14 9.30 17.54
N SER A 177 13.47 9.69 16.47
CA SER A 177 13.65 9.10 15.16
C SER A 177 13.61 10.19 14.09
N THR A 178 14.32 9.95 12.99
CA THR A 178 14.32 10.84 11.84
C THR A 178 14.04 10.07 10.56
N LEU A 179 13.28 10.67 9.65
CA LEU A 179 12.94 10.11 8.35
C LEU A 179 12.65 11.24 7.38
N GLY A 180 13.38 11.28 6.26
CA GLY A 180 13.10 12.23 5.17
C GLY A 180 13.16 13.71 5.54
N GLY A 181 14.03 14.09 6.49
CA GLY A 181 14.13 15.47 6.99
C GLY A 181 13.06 15.84 8.03
N ARG A 182 12.25 14.87 8.47
CA ARG A 182 11.33 15.01 9.59
C ARG A 182 11.88 14.29 10.81
N ILE A 183 11.48 14.79 11.97
CA ILE A 183 11.89 14.26 13.26
C ILE A 183 10.67 14.04 14.14
N ARG A 184 10.63 12.90 14.83
CA ARG A 184 9.67 12.60 15.88
C ARG A 184 10.38 12.40 17.21
N ASN A 185 9.90 13.12 18.22
CA ASN A 185 10.38 13.03 19.59
C ASN A 185 9.24 12.49 20.46
N VAL A 186 9.49 11.41 21.20
CA VAL A 186 8.59 10.86 22.22
C VAL A 186 9.29 10.97 23.56
N LEU A 187 8.73 11.75 24.48
CA LEU A 187 9.33 12.14 25.74
C LEU A 187 8.49 11.62 26.90
N ILE A 188 9.14 11.01 27.88
CA ILE A 188 8.60 10.74 29.20
C ILE A 188 9.18 11.77 30.15
N LEU A 189 8.31 12.56 30.76
CA LEU A 189 8.65 13.71 31.58
C LEU A 189 8.19 13.47 33.02
N SER A 190 8.94 14.00 33.98
CA SER A 190 8.53 14.08 35.39
C SER A 190 8.50 15.53 35.85
N GLY A 191 7.51 15.87 36.67
CA GLY A 191 7.49 17.16 37.37
C GLY A 191 8.67 17.26 38.35
N GLU A 192 9.34 18.40 38.39
CA GLU A 192 10.42 18.66 39.34
C GLU A 192 9.88 18.99 40.75
N THR A 193 8.64 19.49 40.83
CA THR A 193 7.95 19.89 42.08
C THR A 193 6.60 19.17 42.21
N ASP A 194 6.22 18.77 43.43
CA ASP A 194 4.95 18.08 43.74
C ASP A 194 3.68 18.95 43.57
N GLN A 195 3.82 20.20 43.12
CA GLN A 195 2.73 21.18 43.00
C GLN A 195 1.98 21.10 41.65
N CYS A 196 2.46 20.26 40.73
CA CYS A 196 1.90 20.15 39.39
C CYS A 196 0.69 19.20 39.36
N GLN A 197 -0.53 19.75 39.28
CA GLN A 197 -1.70 18.93 38.93
C GLN A 197 -1.53 18.42 37.50
N GLY A 198 -1.46 17.09 37.33
CA GLY A 198 -1.03 16.49 36.07
C GLY A 198 -1.78 16.95 34.82
N HIS A 199 -3.08 17.21 34.95
CA HIS A 199 -3.92 17.66 33.84
C HIS A 199 -3.59 19.09 33.37
N GLU A 200 -3.29 20.01 34.28
CA GLU A 200 -2.92 21.39 33.93
C GLU A 200 -1.55 21.43 33.25
N CYS A 201 -0.58 20.69 33.78
CA CYS A 201 0.76 20.59 33.18
C CYS A 201 0.73 19.97 31.77
N ALA A 202 -0.13 18.98 31.53
CA ALA A 202 -0.32 18.43 30.19
C ALA A 202 -0.87 19.48 29.21
N ALA A 203 -1.81 20.32 29.65
CA ALA A 203 -2.36 21.40 28.83
C ALA A 203 -1.31 22.50 28.53
N PHE A 204 -0.51 22.89 29.52
CA PHE A 204 0.58 23.85 29.30
C PHE A 204 1.64 23.31 28.34
N LEU A 205 2.02 22.04 28.51
CA LEU A 205 2.96 21.38 27.60
C LEU A 205 2.40 21.28 26.19
N HIS A 206 1.14 20.91 26.04
CA HIS A 206 0.46 20.88 24.74
C HIS A 206 0.51 22.24 24.04
N ASN A 207 0.24 23.32 24.77
CA ASN A 207 0.31 24.67 24.22
C ASN A 207 1.76 25.10 23.88
N ALA A 208 2.74 24.73 24.69
CA ALA A 208 4.15 24.99 24.41
C ALA A 208 4.60 24.29 23.11
N LEU A 209 4.28 23.00 22.95
CA LEU A 209 4.59 22.24 21.73
C LEU A 209 3.90 22.84 20.49
N LYS A 210 2.63 23.25 20.62
CA LYS A 210 1.92 23.95 19.55
C LYS A 210 2.64 25.23 19.11
N ASN A 211 3.13 26.03 20.07
CA ASN A 211 3.84 27.27 19.78
C ASN A 211 5.18 27.03 19.06
N ILE A 212 5.90 25.95 19.40
CA ILE A 212 7.15 25.55 18.73
C ILE A 212 6.90 25.29 17.23
N ILE A 213 5.80 24.60 16.91
CA ILE A 213 5.39 24.30 15.52
C ILE A 213 4.95 25.58 14.79
N GLU A 214 4.13 26.43 15.40
CA GLU A 214 3.65 27.64 14.71
C GLU A 214 4.78 28.67 14.47
N ARG A 215 5.75 28.74 15.40
CA ARG A 215 6.96 29.57 15.25
C ARG A 215 7.81 29.11 14.06
N SER A 216 7.90 27.80 13.81
CA SER A 216 8.67 27.26 12.68
C SER A 216 8.10 27.73 11.34
N LYS A 217 6.77 27.63 11.18
CA LYS A 217 6.05 28.06 9.96
C LYS A 217 6.21 29.54 9.68
N ALA A 218 6.20 30.37 10.73
CA ALA A 218 6.41 31.81 10.61
C ALA A 218 7.86 32.14 10.18
N SER A 219 8.84 31.47 10.77
CA SER A 219 10.27 31.63 10.42
C SER A 219 10.56 31.28 8.97
N GLU A 220 10.01 30.17 8.47
CA GLU A 220 10.17 29.76 7.07
C GLU A 220 9.53 30.75 6.07
N ARG A 221 8.34 31.27 6.39
CA ARG A 221 7.72 32.33 5.59
C ARG A 221 8.58 33.61 5.57
N ALA A 222 9.19 33.97 6.69
CA ALA A 222 10.07 35.13 6.79
C ALA A 222 11.37 34.95 5.98
N LYS A 223 11.98 33.76 6.00
CA LYS A 223 13.18 33.46 5.20
C LYS A 223 12.90 33.52 3.70
N ARG A 224 11.76 33.01 3.23
CA ARG A 224 11.37 33.08 1.81
C ARG A 224 11.18 34.53 1.34
N ARG A 225 10.62 35.41 2.19
CA ARG A 225 10.45 36.83 1.86
C ARG A 225 11.78 37.57 1.67
N ARG A 226 12.79 37.29 2.51
CA ARG A 226 14.12 37.93 2.41
C ARG A 226 14.95 37.51 1.18
N ARG A 227 14.58 36.44 0.48
CA ARG A 227 15.29 35.99 -0.73
C ARG A 227 14.79 36.63 -2.02
N LEU A 228 13.79 37.51 -1.94
CA LEU A 228 13.17 38.17 -3.10
C LEU A 228 13.54 39.65 -3.24
N ASP A 229 14.48 40.16 -2.44
CA ASP A 229 14.96 41.53 -2.63
C ASP A 229 15.99 41.54 -3.78
N PRO A 230 15.70 42.19 -4.93
CA PRO A 230 16.68 42.31 -6.00
C PRO A 230 17.84 43.18 -5.52
N ILE A 231 19.05 42.63 -5.65
CA ILE A 231 20.31 43.35 -5.47
C ILE A 231 20.33 44.47 -6.50
N ASN A 232 20.10 45.70 -6.04
CA ASN A 232 20.24 46.88 -6.88
C ASN A 232 21.74 47.19 -7.00
N ILE A 233 22.36 46.67 -8.07
CA ILE A 233 23.74 46.99 -8.42
C ILE A 233 23.71 48.40 -9.03
N SER A 234 24.36 49.35 -8.36
CA SER A 234 24.59 50.72 -8.84
C SER A 234 25.87 50.78 -9.68
#